data_AF-A0A923H825-F1
#
_entry.id   AF-A0A923H825-F1
#
_cell.length_a   1.000
_cell.length_b   1.000
_cell.length_c   1.000
_cell.angle_alpha   90.00
_cell.angle_beta   90.00
_cell.angle_gamma   90.00
#
_symmetry.space_group_name_H-M   'P 1'
#
loop_
_entity.id
_entity.type
_entity.pdbx_description
1 polymer ?
#
loop_
_entity_poly.entity_id
_entity_poly.type
_entity_poly.pdbx_seq_one_letter_code
_entity_poly.pdbx_strand_id
1 'polypeptide(L)' 'MLNSKQTLILTGLLVGGIFVCGILDILDNFIILTILTLTFFAIILNVFYSNSKYNAPQEQEVEND' A
#
# COMPACT_ATOMS: atom_id res chain seq x y z
N MET A 1 -10.07 -5.64 -4.72
CA MET A 1 -9.36 -5.30 -5.97
C MET A 1 -9.18 -3.78 -5.99
N LEU A 2 -8.04 -3.28 -5.51
CA LEU A 2 -7.72 -1.86 -5.65
C LEU A 2 -7.47 -1.61 -7.15
N ASN A 3 -8.28 -0.73 -7.75
CA ASN A 3 -8.13 -0.39 -9.16
C ASN A 3 -6.76 0.29 -9.36
N SER A 4 -6.08 0.05 -10.49
CA SER A 4 -4.74 0.59 -10.78
C SER A 4 -4.62 2.09 -10.51
N LYS A 5 -5.70 2.84 -10.71
CA LYS A 5 -5.80 4.29 -10.43
C LYS A 5 -5.82 4.60 -8.92
N GLN A 6 -6.53 3.80 -8.12
CA GLN A 6 -6.58 3.96 -6.66
C GLN A 6 -5.23 3.67 -6.03
N THR A 7 -4.54 2.61 -6.45
CA THR A 7 -3.17 2.31 -6.01
C THR A 7 -2.23 3.47 -6.35
N LEU A 8 -2.30 4.02 -7.57
CA LEU A 8 -1.47 5.15 -7.98
C LEU A 8 -1.71 6.40 -7.13
N ILE A 9 -2.97 6.71 -6.83
CA ILE A 9 -3.33 7.85 -5.96
C ILE A 9 -2.86 7.61 -4.52
N LEU A 10 -3.02 6.38 -4.00
CA LEU A 10 -2.59 6.03 -2.64
C LEU A 10 -1.07 6.14 -2.48
N THR A 11 -0.31 5.68 -3.48
CA THR A 11 1.15 5.81 -3.52
C THR A 11 1.57 7.28 -3.64
N GLY A 12 0.92 8.06 -4.50
CA GLY A 12 1.20 9.49 -4.65
C GLY A 12 0.91 10.28 -3.37
N LEU A 13 -0.21 9.99 -2.71
CA LEU A 13 -0.60 10.61 -1.43
C LEU A 13 0.39 10.27 -0.32
N LEU A 14 0.95 9.06 -0.33
CA LEU A 14 1.95 8.65 0.64
C LEU A 14 3.27 9.40 0.45
N VAL A 15 3.77 9.47 -0.78
CA VAL A 15 4.99 10.25 -1.09
C VAL A 15 4.79 11.72 -0.74
N GLY A 16 3.63 12.29 -1.08
CA GLY A 16 3.26 13.66 -0.69
C GLY A 16 3.19 13.84 0.84
N GLY A 17 2.63 12.87 1.55
CA GLY A 17 2.55 12.87 3.02
C GLY A 17 3.91 12.81 3.70
N ILE A 18 4.81 11.93 3.24
CA ILE A 18 6.20 11.87 3.72
C ILE A 18 6.91 13.20 3.46
N PHE A 19 6.72 13.78 2.27
CA PHE A 19 7.34 15.05 1.89
C PHE A 19 6.88 16.20 2.79
N VAL A 20 5.58 16.33 3.04
CA VAL A 20 5.04 17.35 3.96
C VAL A 20 5.50 17.10 5.40
N CYS A 21 5.49 15.85 5.88
CA CYS A 21 6.01 15.51 7.21
C CYS A 21 7.49 15.85 7.37
N GLY A 22 8.29 15.68 6.31
CA GLY A 22 9.70 16.08 6.27
C GLY A 22 9.91 17.59 6.29
N ILE A 23 9.09 18.36 5.57
CA ILE A 23 9.15 19.85 5.60
C ILE A 23 8.72 20.40 6.96
N LEU A 24 7.72 19.77 7.59
CA LEU A 24 7.17 20.20 8.87
C LEU A 24 8.05 19.78 10.06
N ASP A 25 9.17 19.08 9.79
CA ASP A 25 10.15 18.54 10.76
C ASP A 25 9.53 17.63 11.85
N ILE A 26 8.30 17.19 11.61
CA ILE A 26 7.55 16.25 12.46
C ILE A 26 8.05 14.82 12.24
N LEU A 27 8.75 14.59 11.12
CA LEU A 27 9.36 13.33 10.76
C LEU A 27 10.52 12.92 11.69
N ASP A 28 11.11 13.87 12.44
CA ASP A 28 12.17 13.61 13.42
C ASP A 28 11.65 12.82 14.64
N ASN A 29 10.34 12.85 14.88
CA ASN A 29 9.74 12.03 15.93
C ASN A 29 9.74 10.55 15.53
N PHE A 30 10.51 9.74 16.27
CA PHE A 30 10.62 8.30 16.08
C PHE A 30 9.28 7.56 16.01
N ILE A 31 8.28 7.97 16.81
CA ILE A 31 6.95 7.37 16.80
C ILE A 31 6.26 7.65 15.45
N ILE A 32 6.33 8.88 14.98
CA ILE A 32 5.68 9.32 13.74
C ILE A 32 6.36 8.67 12.54
N LEU A 33 7.69 8.66 12.53
CA LEU A 33 8.50 7.97 11.54
C LEU A 33 8.14 6.47 11.45
N THR A 34 7.97 5.82 12.60
CA THR A 34 7.62 4.40 12.66
C THR A 34 6.23 4.12 12.10
N ILE A 35 5.22 4.90 12.50
CA ILE A 35 3.85 4.75 12.00
C ILE A 35 3.82 4.96 10.47
N LEU A 36 4.48 6.01 9.99
CA LEU A 36 4.53 6.34 8.57
C LEU A 36 5.22 5.25 7.74
N THR A 37 6.32 4.71 8.25
CA THR A 37 7.04 3.59 7.62
C THR A 37 6.22 2.32 7.62
N LEU A 38 5.49 2.03 8.70
CA LEU A 38 4.61 0.86 8.79
C LEU A 38 3.45 0.96 7.79
N THR A 39 2.82 2.12 7.67
CA THR A 39 1.77 2.38 6.67
C THR A 39 2.31 2.24 5.24
N PHE A 40 3.52 2.75 4.98
CA PHE A 40 4.20 2.56 3.69
C PHE A 40 4.43 1.09 3.37
N PHE A 41 4.94 0.34 4.34
CA PHE A 41 5.20 -1.09 4.17
C PHE A 41 3.91 -1.87 3.93
N ALA A 42 2.83 -1.55 4.66
CA ALA A 42 1.52 -2.15 4.45
C ALA A 42 0.97 -1.92 3.03
N ILE A 43 1.16 -0.72 2.47
CA ILE A 43 0.74 -0.40 1.10
C ILE A 43 1.62 -1.13 0.08
N ILE A 44 2.94 -1.15 0.26
CA ILE A 44 3.84 -1.93 -0.60
C ILE A 44 3.46 -3.42 -0.58
N LEU A 45 3.26 -3.99 0.61
CA LEU A 45 2.82 -5.38 0.76
C LEU A 45 1.48 -5.60 0.03
N ASN A 46 0.50 -4.72 0.20
CA ASN A 46 -0.79 -4.84 -0.48
C ASN A 46 -0.65 -4.86 -2.01
N VAL A 47 0.19 -3.96 -2.55
CA VAL A 47 0.50 -3.89 -3.98
C VAL A 47 1.23 -5.15 -4.45
N PHE A 48 2.21 -5.64 -3.67
CA PHE A 48 3.00 -6.81 -4.01
C PHE A 48 2.16 -8.10 -3.96
N TYR A 49 1.33 -8.27 -2.94
CA TYR A 49 0.37 -9.37 -2.84
C TYR A 49 -0.68 -9.32 -3.97
N SER A 50 -1.16 -8.13 -4.33
CA SER A 50 -2.09 -7.98 -5.44
C SER A 50 -1.46 -8.34 -6.79
N ASN A 51 -0.15 -8.13 -6.96
CA ASN A 51 0.57 -8.51 -8.17
C ASN A 51 0.95 -10.01 -8.17
N SER A 52 1.19 -10.61 -7.00
CA SER A 52 1.45 -12.05 -6.82
C SER A 52 0.24 -12.93 -7.14
N LYS A 53 -0.99 -12.43 -6.93
CA LYS A 53 -2.23 -13.11 -7.36
C LYS A 53 -2.38 -13.27 -8.88
N TYR A 54 -1.52 -12.66 -9.70
CA TYR A 54 -1.54 -12.87 -11.15
C TYR A 54 -0.95 -14.22 -11.58
N ASN A 55 -0.28 -14.95 -10.67
CA ASN A 55 0.34 -16.26 -10.97
C ASN A 55 -0.19 -17.42 -10.09
N ALA A 56 -1.37 -17.29 -9.50
CA ALA A 56 -2.06 -18.42 -8.86
C ALA A 56 -3.26 -18.83 -9.72
N PRO A 57 -3.33 -20.08 -10.23
CA PRO A 57 -4.54 -20.58 -10.88
C PRO A 57 -5.70 -20.44 -9.91
N GLN A 58 -6.76 -19.80 -10.38
CA GLN A 58 -8.04 -19.72 -9.67
C GLN A 58 -8.54 -21.16 -9.51
N GLU A 59 -8.52 -21.69 -8.29
CA GLU A 59 -9.36 -22.83 -7.95
C GLU A 59 -10.81 -22.32 -8.05
N GLN A 60 -11.40 -22.59 -9.22
CA GLN A 60 -12.81 -22.48 -9.48
C GLN A 60 -13.51 -23.44 -8.53
N GLU A 61 -14.25 -22.89 -7.58
CA GLU A 61 -15.23 -23.65 -6.82
C GLU A 61 -16.32 -24.07 -7.81
N VAL A 62 -16.25 -25.34 -8.23
CA VAL A 62 -17.32 -26.05 -8.91
C VAL A 62 -18.41 -26.27 -7.86
N GLU A 63 -19.45 -25.44 -7.85
CA GLU A 63 -20.70 -25.79 -7.18
C GLU A 63 -21.78 -26.05 -8.25
N ASN A 64 -22.28 -27.29 -8.22
CA ASN A 64 -23.34 -27.84 -9.06
C ASN A 64 -24.69 -27.22 -8.69
N ASP A 65 -25.51 -26.88 -9.69
CA ASP A 65 -26.84 -27.49 -9.93
C ASP A 65 -27.29 -27.20 -11.37
#